data_AF-A0A7X4IV09-F1
#
_entry.id   AF-A0A7X4IV09-F1
#
_cell.length_a   1.000
_cell.length_b   1.000
_cell.length_c   1.000
_cell.angle_alpha   90.00
_cell.angle_beta   90.00
_cell.angle_gamma   90.00
#
_symmetry.space_group_name_H-M   'P 1'
#
loop_
_entity.id
_entity.type
_entity.pdbx_description
1 polymer ?
#
loop_
_entity_poly.entity_id
_entity_poly.type
_entity_poly.pdbx_seq_one_letter_code
_entity_poly.pdbx_strand_id
1 'polypeptide(L)' 'YGSLMSSPILNPPQSGILGMHKIQERPVALKGEVVIRPMMYLALSYDHRIVDGKGAVTFLVRVKEALEDPRRLLMDL' A
#
# COMPACT_ATOMS: atom_id res chain seq x y z
N TYR A 1 -11.02 -1.58 14.37
CA TYR A 1 -12.10 -1.24 13.41
C TYR A 1 -12.14 -2.08 12.14
N GLY A 2 -11.13 -2.88 11.79
CA GLY A 2 -11.32 -3.97 10.81
C GLY A 2 -11.79 -3.57 9.41
N SER A 3 -11.66 -2.28 9.04
CA SER A 3 -12.08 -1.80 7.73
C SER A 3 -11.25 -2.48 6.65
N LEU A 4 -11.92 -2.94 5.60
CA LEU A 4 -11.29 -3.50 4.41
C LEU A 4 -10.49 -2.42 3.68
N MET A 5 -11.06 -1.24 3.51
CA MET A 5 -10.46 -0.13 2.79
C MET A 5 -11.12 1.18 3.24
N SER A 6 -10.34 2.25 3.35
CA SER A 6 -10.81 3.58 3.70
C SER A 6 -9.97 4.63 2.97
N SER A 7 -10.50 5.85 2.87
CA SER A 7 -9.77 7.01 2.36
C SER A 7 -9.25 7.82 3.55
N PRO A 8 -7.97 7.68 3.94
CA PRO A 8 -7.43 8.42 5.07
C PRO A 8 -7.45 9.93 4.79
N ILE A 9 -7.70 10.74 5.81
CA ILE A 9 -7.72 12.20 5.68
C ILE A 9 -6.31 12.72 5.92
N LEU A 10 -5.83 13.60 5.03
CA LEU A 10 -4.55 14.27 5.18
C LEU A 10 -4.49 15.01 6.52
N ASN A 11 -3.33 14.96 7.18
CA ASN A 11 -3.08 15.71 8.41
C ASN A 11 -2.12 16.88 8.11
N PRO A 12 -2.63 18.10 7.88
CA PRO A 12 -1.78 19.25 7.59
C PRO A 12 -0.75 19.49 8.71
N PRO A 13 0.50 19.87 8.38
CA PRO A 13 0.99 20.32 7.07
C PRO A 13 1.52 19.22 6.14
N GLN A 14 1.26 17.93 6.41
CA GLN A 14 1.82 16.82 5.63
C GLN A 14 1.18 16.71 4.24
N SER A 15 1.98 16.34 3.23
CA SER A 15 1.54 16.19 1.84
C SER A 15 0.97 14.81 1.50
N GLY A 16 1.04 13.85 2.43
CA GLY A 16 0.59 12.48 2.22
C GLY A 16 0.32 11.75 3.54
N ILE A 17 -0.59 10.78 3.50
CA ILE A 17 -0.88 9.87 4.61
C ILE A 17 -1.13 8.44 4.08
N LEU A 18 -0.48 7.47 4.71
CA LEU A 18 -0.62 6.05 4.39
C LEU A 18 -1.58 5.38 5.38
N GLY A 19 -2.70 4.88 4.88
CA GLY A 19 -3.67 4.08 5.61
C GLY A 19 -3.37 2.58 5.48
N MET A 20 -3.10 1.92 6.60
CA MET A 20 -3.00 0.47 6.69
C MET A 20 -4.34 -0.12 7.13
N HIS A 21 -4.73 -1.24 6.51
CA HIS A 21 -6.00 -1.91 6.77
C HIS A 21 -5.79 -3.29 7.41
N LYS A 22 -6.89 -3.97 7.72
CA LYS A 22 -6.82 -5.30 8.32
C LYS A 22 -6.15 -6.29 7.36
N ILE A 23 -5.25 -7.12 7.90
CA ILE A 23 -4.75 -8.32 7.22
C ILE A 23 -5.83 -9.41 7.32
N GLN A 24 -6.21 -9.98 6.19
CA GLN A 24 -7.18 -11.08 6.14
C GLN A 24 -6.83 -12.08 5.06
N GLU A 25 -7.22 -13.34 5.27
CA GLU A 25 -7.05 -14.41 4.29
C GLU A 25 -7.91 -14.17 3.06
N ARG A 26 -7.29 -14.20 1.88
CA ARG A 26 -7.98 -14.01 0.59
C ARG A 26 -7.48 -14.97 -0.46
N PRO A 27 -8.36 -15.50 -1.32
CA PRO A 27 -7.93 -16.22 -2.52
C PRO A 27 -7.26 -15.24 -3.49
N VAL A 28 -6.04 -15.58 -3.93
CA VAL A 28 -5.26 -14.83 -4.93
C VAL A 28 -4.75 -15.80 -5.98
N ALA A 29 -4.65 -15.32 -7.22
CA ALA A 29 -4.02 -16.08 -8.29
C ALA A 29 -2.49 -15.96 -8.18
N LEU A 30 -1.81 -17.10 -8.05
CA LEU A 30 -0.36 -17.17 -8.08
C LEU A 30 0.07 -18.27 -9.03
N LYS A 31 0.83 -17.92 -10.07
CA LYS A 31 1.31 -18.87 -11.10
C LYS A 31 0.20 -19.74 -11.74
N GLY A 32 -1.00 -19.17 -11.89
CA GLY A 32 -2.15 -19.86 -12.51
C GLY A 32 -3.02 -20.66 -11.54
N GLU A 33 -2.66 -20.74 -10.26
CA GLU A 33 -3.43 -21.43 -9.23
C GLU A 33 -4.07 -20.44 -8.25
N VAL A 34 -5.22 -20.80 -7.70
CA VAL A 34 -5.86 -20.03 -6.62
C VAL A 34 -5.31 -20.50 -5.28
N VAL A 35 -4.59 -19.62 -4.60
CA VAL A 35 -4.02 -19.89 -3.27
C VAL A 35 -4.57 -18.89 -2.26
N ILE A 36 -4.78 -19.32 -1.02
CA ILE A 36 -5.20 -18.42 0.07
C ILE A 36 -3.93 -17.75 0.65
N ARG A 37 -3.96 -16.43 0.79
CA ARG A 37 -2.85 -15.65 1.37
C ARG A 37 -3.36 -14.58 2.33
N PRO A 38 -2.57 -14.21 3.36
CA PRO A 38 -2.83 -13.03 4.17
C PRO A 38 -2.59 -11.78 3.34
N MET A 39 -3.65 -11.03 3.06
CA MET A 39 -3.64 -9.84 2.23
C MET A 39 -4.12 -8.62 3.00
N MET A 40 -3.57 -7.44 2.68
CA MET A 40 -3.95 -6.15 3.23
C MET A 40 -4.11 -5.12 2.11
N TYR A 41 -5.08 -4.22 2.25
CA TYR A 41 -5.16 -3.03 1.41
C TYR A 41 -4.33 -1.89 2.00
N LEU A 42 -3.59 -1.20 1.14
CA LEU A 42 -2.94 0.06 1.45
C LEU A 42 -3.70 1.18 0.73
N ALA A 43 -3.95 2.28 1.42
CA ALA A 43 -4.53 3.48 0.84
C ALA A 43 -3.57 4.65 1.03
N LEU A 44 -3.28 5.39 -0.03
CA LEU A 44 -2.47 6.60 0.04
C LEU A 44 -3.36 7.79 -0.33
N SER A 45 -3.59 8.67 0.62
CA SER A 45 -4.14 10.01 0.33
C SER A 45 -2.98 10.99 0.25
N TYR A 46 -3.00 11.86 -0.75
CA TYR A 46 -1.92 12.80 -1.01
C TYR A 46 -2.48 14.12 -1.56
N ASP A 47 -1.75 15.20 -1.31
CA ASP A 47 -2.08 16.51 -1.84
C ASP A 47 -1.64 16.61 -3.30
N HIS A 48 -2.61 16.51 -4.21
CA HIS A 48 -2.40 16.59 -5.66
C HIS A 48 -1.78 17.91 -6.14
N ARG A 49 -1.78 18.96 -5.31
CA ARG A 49 -1.10 20.22 -5.64
C ARG A 49 0.41 20.11 -5.54
N ILE A 50 0.91 19.14 -4.79
CA ILE A 50 2.34 18.94 -4.49
C ILE A 50 2.86 17.65 -5.13
N VAL A 51 2.07 16.57 -5.08
CA VAL A 51 2.45 15.25 -5.57
C VAL A 51 1.56 14.86 -6.75
N ASP A 52 2.18 14.49 -7.87
CA ASP A 52 1.45 14.01 -9.05
C ASP A 52 1.03 12.54 -8.90
N GLY A 53 0.10 12.11 -9.76
CA GLY A 53 -0.41 10.73 -9.70
C GLY A 53 0.67 9.66 -9.93
N LYS A 54 1.66 9.95 -10.79
CA LYS A 54 2.77 9.03 -11.06
C LYS A 54 3.65 8.85 -9.83
N GLY A 55 4.01 9.95 -9.16
CA GLY A 55 4.80 9.92 -7.93
C GLY A 55 4.10 9.15 -6.81
N ALA A 56 2.80 9.43 -6.60
CA ALA A 56 2.00 8.74 -5.59
C ALA A 56 1.88 7.23 -5.84
N VAL A 57 1.57 6.83 -7.08
CA VAL A 57 1.47 5.40 -7.44
C VAL A 57 2.82 4.70 -7.30
N THR A 58 3.90 5.33 -7.75
CA THR A 58 5.26 4.78 -7.66
C THR A 58 5.67 4.57 -6.21
N PHE A 59 5.38 5.54 -5.34
CA PHE A 59 5.61 5.42 -3.90
C PHE A 59 4.85 4.23 -3.31
N LEU A 60 3.55 4.11 -3.61
CA LEU A 60 2.73 3.03 -3.06
C LEU A 60 3.18 1.65 -3.55
N VAL A 61 3.60 1.53 -4.81
CA VAL A 61 4.19 0.30 -5.35
C VAL A 61 5.49 -0.05 -4.63
N ARG A 62 6.39 0.92 -4.41
CA ARG A 62 7.66 0.67 -3.72
C ARG A 62 7.44 0.22 -2.28
N VAL A 63 6.48 0.82 -1.57
CA VAL A 63 6.07 0.38 -0.23
C VAL A 63 5.51 -1.05 -0.26
N LYS A 64 4.63 -1.36 -1.21
CA LYS A 64 4.08 -2.71 -1.39
C LYS A 64 5.19 -3.74 -1.60
N GLU A 65 6.13 -3.47 -2.50
CA GLU A 65 7.24 -4.37 -2.80
C GLU A 65 8.18 -4.57 -1.61
N ALA A 66 8.48 -3.50 -0.87
CA ALA A 66 9.29 -3.57 0.35
C ALA A 66 8.61 -4.39 1.46
N LEU A 67 7.28 -4.33 1.57
CA LEU A 67 6.53 -5.13 2.53
C LEU A 67 6.40 -6.60 2.10
N GLU A 68 6.27 -6.87 0.80
CA GLU A 68 6.22 -8.24 0.25
C GLU A 68 7.59 -8.93 0.25
N ASP A 69 8.68 -8.17 0.12
CA ASP A 69 10.05 -8.64 0.22
C ASP A 69 10.96 -7.65 0.98
N PRO A 70 11.03 -7.74 2.32
CA PRO A 70 11.81 -6.82 3.17
C PRO A 70 13.30 -6.76 2.85
N ARG A 71 13.86 -7.76 2.16
CA ARG A 71 15.28 -7.74 1.77
C ARG A 71 15.59 -6.62 0.79
N ARG A 72 14.60 -6.12 0.05
CA ARG A 72 14.76 -4.96 -0.84
C ARG A 72 15.14 -3.69 -0.08
N LEU A 73 14.64 -3.52 1.15
CA LEU A 73 15.00 -2.40 2.01
C LEU A 73 16.48 -2.43 2.44
N LEU A 74 17.06 -3.62 2.58
CA LEU A 74 18.46 -3.79 2.98
C LEU A 74 19.44 -3.56 1.81
N MET A 75 18.94 -3.68 0.58
CA MET A 75 19.76 -3.62 -0.64
C MET A 75 19.67 -2.26 -1.35
N ASP A 76 18.98 -1.27 -0.77
CA ASP A 76 18.66 0.04 -1.39
C ASP A 76 18.09 -0.06 -2.83
N LEU A 77 17.40 -1.18 -3.12
CA LEU A 77 16.82 -1.48 -4.44
C LEU A 77 15.41 -0.89 -4.58
#